data_AF-A0A166REU0-F1
#
_entry.id   AF-A0A166REU0-F1
#
_cell.length_a   1.000
_cell.length_b   1.000
_cell.length_c   1.000
_cell.angle_alpha   90.00
_cell.angle_beta   90.00
_cell.angle_gamma   90.00
#
_symmetry.space_group_name_H-M   'P 1'
#
loop_
_entity.id
_entity.type
_entity.pdbx_description
1 polymer ?
#
loop_
_entity_poly.entity_id
_entity_poly.type
_entity_poly.pdbx_seq_one_letter_code
_entity_poly.pdbx_strand_id
1 'polypeptide(L)' 'MPDPARLRDSTQIVLHRDSLDGIRCELEHNFMLTIVSASGECDEWLRLIGSPVEIKNASQFLGRHGVSLP' A
#
# COMPACT_ATOMS: atom_id res chain seq x y z
N MET A 1 14.94 15.46 -14.75
CA MET A 1 15.17 14.59 -13.58
C MET A 1 13.82 14.17 -13.05
N PRO A 2 13.56 12.89 -12.73
CA PRO A 2 12.34 12.52 -12.02
C PRO A 2 12.36 13.15 -10.62
N ASP A 3 11.24 13.73 -10.21
CA ASP A 3 11.08 14.29 -8.87
C ASP A 3 11.36 13.22 -7.80
N PRO A 4 12.24 13.48 -6.81
CA PRO A 4 12.54 12.53 -5.74
C PRO A 4 11.30 12.17 -4.91
N ALA A 5 10.30 13.06 -4.88
CA ALA A 5 8.98 12.77 -4.30
C ALA A 5 8.28 11.61 -5.02
N ARG A 6 8.24 11.62 -6.37
CA ARG A 6 7.61 10.54 -7.16
C ARG A 6 8.32 9.20 -6.98
N LEU A 7 9.64 9.22 -6.77
CA LEU A 7 10.40 8.01 -6.48
C LEU A 7 10.04 7.44 -5.11
N ARG A 8 9.79 8.32 -4.12
CA ARG A 8 9.35 7.93 -2.77
C ARG A 8 7.92 7.40 -2.77
N ASP A 9 6.99 8.05 -3.47
CA ASP A 9 5.61 7.57 -3.63
C ASP A 9 5.55 6.23 -4.36
N SER A 10 6.53 5.93 -5.22
CA SER A 10 6.61 4.61 -5.86
C SER A 10 7.01 3.49 -4.90
N THR A 11 7.50 3.79 -3.69
CA THR A 11 7.94 2.77 -2.72
C THR A 11 6.96 2.55 -1.57
N GLN A 12 5.85 3.29 -1.55
CA GLN A 12 4.87 3.17 -0.48
C GLN A 12 3.45 3.50 -0.94
N ILE A 13 2.46 2.90 -0.29
CA ILE A 13 1.03 3.22 -0.46
C ILE A 13 0.46 3.47 0.93
N VAL A 14 -0.42 4.47 1.08
CA VAL A 14 -1.18 4.70 2.32
C VAL A 14 -2.66 4.47 2.03
N LEU A 15 -3.31 3.65 2.86
CA LEU A 15 -4.74 3.36 2.74
C LEU A 15 -5.38 3.08 4.11
N HIS A 16 -6.71 3.12 4.16
CA HIS A 16 -7.46 2.77 5.35
C HIS A 16 -7.33 1.28 5.68
N ARG A 17 -7.32 0.93 6.96
CA ARG A 17 -7.19 -0.44 7.45
C ARG A 17 -8.35 -1.32 6.98
N ASP A 18 -9.58 -0.80 7.01
CA ASP A 18 -10.76 -1.49 6.49
C ASP A 18 -10.65 -1.84 5.00
N SER A 19 -9.87 -1.07 4.22
CA SER A 19 -9.65 -1.40 2.81
C SER A 19 -8.79 -2.66 2.62
N LEU A 20 -8.06 -3.11 3.65
CA LEU A 20 -7.36 -4.39 3.66
C LEU A 20 -8.18 -5.51 4.30
N ASP A 21 -9.32 -5.21 4.91
CA ASP A 21 -10.15 -6.24 5.52
C ASP A 21 -10.63 -7.23 4.44
N GLY A 22 -10.40 -8.52 4.67
CA GLY A 22 -10.68 -9.59 3.70
C GLY A 22 -9.64 -9.81 2.59
N ILE A 23 -8.76 -8.85 2.28
CA ILE A 23 -7.71 -9.02 1.23
C ILE A 23 -6.29 -8.99 1.78
N ARG A 24 -6.10 -8.66 3.06
CA ARG A 24 -4.79 -8.58 3.72
C ARG A 24 -3.96 -9.85 3.56
N CYS A 25 -4.57 -11.00 3.84
CA CYS A 25 -3.86 -12.28 3.80
C CYS A 25 -3.39 -12.63 2.38
N GLU A 26 -4.25 -12.39 1.38
CA GLU A 26 -3.89 -12.52 -0.04
C GLU A 26 -2.76 -11.56 -0.41
N LEU A 27 -2.82 -10.30 0.04
CA LEU A 27 -1.79 -9.31 -0.25
C LEU A 27 -0.43 -9.71 0.33
N GLU A 28 -0.39 -10.12 1.61
CA GLU A 28 0.84 -10.57 2.29
C GLU A 28 1.38 -11.89 1.70
N HIS A 29 0.53 -12.72 1.09
CA HIS A 29 0.95 -13.96 0.43
C HIS A 29 1.47 -13.74 -1.00
N ASN A 30 0.83 -12.84 -1.76
CA ASN A 30 1.13 -12.60 -3.17
C ASN A 30 2.25 -11.57 -3.38
N PHE A 31 2.52 -10.70 -2.40
CA PHE A 31 3.48 -9.61 -2.53
C PHE A 31 4.41 -9.50 -1.32
N MET A 32 5.67 -9.15 -1.58
CA MET A 32 6.66 -8.92 -0.55
C MET A 32 6.59 -7.47 -0.07
N LEU A 33 5.52 -7.17 0.67
CA LEU A 33 5.24 -5.85 1.24
C LEU A 33 5.32 -5.85 2.75
N THR A 34 5.85 -4.77 3.30
CA THR A 34 5.81 -4.50 4.74
C THR A 34 4.63 -3.59 5.03
N ILE A 35 3.67 -4.06 5.83
CA ILE A 35 2.51 -3.28 6.27
C ILE A 35 2.79 -2.71 7.66
N VAL A 36 2.80 -1.38 7.79
CA VAL A 36 2.99 -0.68 9.07
C VAL A 36 1.83 0.28 9.33
N SER A 37 1.50 0.54 10.59
CA SER A 37 0.56 1.61 10.92
C SER A 37 1.15 2.97 10.50
N ALA A 38 0.39 3.76 9.76
CA ALA A 38 0.79 5.12 9.42
C ALA A 38 0.72 5.96 10.69
N SER A 39 1.83 6.62 11.05
CA SER A 39 1.96 7.35 12.31
C SER A 39 0.87 8.41 12.49
N GLY A 40 0.02 8.22 13.49
CA GLY A 40 -1.10 9.09 13.88
C GLY A 40 -1.85 8.49 15.08
N GLU A 41 -2.66 9.29 15.78
CA GLU A 41 -3.39 8.88 17.01
C GLU A 41 -4.41 7.76 16.78
N CYS A 42 -4.75 7.45 15.52
CA CYS A 42 -5.63 6.36 15.16
C CYS A 42 -4.91 5.36 14.24
N ASP A 43 -4.91 4.08 14.64
CA ASP A 43 -4.41 2.91 13.89
C ASP A 43 -5.29 2.56 12.66
N GLU A 44 -6.02 3.55 12.15
CA GLU A 44 -6.98 3.47 11.04
C GLU A 44 -6.28 3.48 9.68
N TRP A 45 -5.07 4.03 9.59
CA TRP A 45 -4.32 4.13 8.35
C TRP A 45 -3.12 3.20 8.36
N LEU A 46 -2.96 2.46 7.26
CA LEU A 46 -1.84 1.56 7.02
C LEU A 46 -0.97 2.11 5.90
N ARG A 47 0.34 1.94 6.07
CA ARG A 47 1.35 2.20 5.05
C ARG A 47 1.94 0.87 4.59
N LEU A 48 1.78 0.58 3.31
CA LEU A 48 2.43 -0.53 2.62
C LEU A 48 3.76 0.01 2.11
N ILE A 49 4.85 -0.69 2.36
CA ILE A 49 6.20 -0.30 1.97
C ILE A 49 6.82 -1.48 1.21
N GLY A 50 7.44 -1.19 0.07
CA GLY A 50 8.03 -2.22 -0.77
C GLY A 50 8.87 -1.65 -1.90
N SER A 51 9.33 -2.55 -2.78
CA SER A 51 10.01 -2.12 -4.00
C SER A 51 9.04 -1.42 -4.96
N PRO A 52 9.53 -0.58 -5.89
CA PRO A 52 8.67 0.08 -6.86
C PRO A 52 7.81 -0.86 -7.72
N VAL A 53 8.32 -2.06 -7.99
CA VAL A 53 7.60 -3.09 -8.76
C VAL A 53 6.48 -3.69 -7.92
N GLU A 54 6.78 -4.05 -6.66
CA GLU A 54 5.79 -4.62 -5.73
C GLU A 54 4.66 -3.64 -5.45
N ILE A 55 5.00 -2.36 -5.21
CA ILE A 55 4.01 -1.31 -4.97
C ILE A 55 3.12 -1.09 -6.19
N LYS A 56 3.69 -1.09 -7.40
CA LYS A 56 2.89 -0.96 -8.63
C LYS A 56 1.93 -2.14 -8.81
N ASN A 57 2.39 -3.36 -8.56
CA ASN A 57 1.57 -4.57 -8.67
C ASN A 57 0.48 -4.59 -7.60
N ALA A 58 0.82 -4.25 -6.36
CA ALA A 58 -0.11 -4.14 -5.26
C ALA A 58 -1.16 -3.06 -5.49
N SER A 59 -0.78 -1.87 -5.98
CA SER A 59 -1.74 -0.82 -6.35
C SER A 59 -2.75 -1.31 -7.40
N GLN A 60 -2.29 -2.09 -8.39
CA GLN A 60 -3.18 -2.67 -9.39
C GLN A 60 -4.10 -3.74 -8.77
N PHE A 61 -3.57 -4.59 -7.88
CA PHE A 61 -4.35 -5.59 -7.15
C PHE A 61 -5.43 -4.91 -6.30
N LEU A 62 -5.07 -3.92 -5.49
CA LEU A 62 -5.98 -3.12 -4.67
C LEU A 62 -7.10 -2.50 -5.52
N GLY A 63 -6.77 -1.91 -6.66
CA GLY A 63 -7.77 -1.37 -7.59
C GLY A 63 -8.76 -2.42 -8.13
N ARG A 64 -8.31 -3.66 -8.36
CA ARG A 64 -9.21 -4.77 -8.78
C ARG A 64 -10.13 -5.24 -7.66
N HIS A 65 -9.72 -5.09 -6.40
CA HIS A 65 -10.51 -5.40 -5.22
C HIS A 65 -11.41 -4.25 -4.76
N GLY A 66 -11.46 -3.13 -5.52
CA GLY A 66 -12.33 -1.99 -5.22
C GLY A 66 -11.75 -1.01 -4.20
N VAL A 67 -10.46 -1.12 -3.88
CA VAL A 67 -9.78 -0.19 -2.97
C VAL A 67 -9.36 1.06 -3.74
N SER A 68 -9.96 2.19 -3.39
CA SER A 68 -9.52 3.50 -3.89
C SER A 68 -8.29 3.98 -3.13
N LEU A 69 -7.19 4.17 -3.85
CA LEU A 69 -5.98 4.81 -3.33
C LEU A 69 -6.09 6.33 -3.53
N PRO A 70 -5.68 7.13 -2.53
CA PRO A 70 -5.66 8.60 -2.63
C PRO A 70 -4.61 9.12 -3.62
#